data_AF-A0A524GWN1-F1
#
_entry.id   AF-A0A524GWN1-F1
#
_cell.length_a   1.000
_cell.length_b   1.000
_cell.length_c   1.000
_cell.angle_alpha   90.00
_cell.angle_beta   90.00
_cell.angle_gamma   90.00
#
_symmetry.space_group_name_H-M   'P 1'
#
loop_
_entity.id
_entity.type
_entity.pdbx_description
1 polymer ?
#
loop_
_entity_poly.entity_id
_entity_poly.type
_entity_poly.pdbx_seq_one_letter_code
_entity_poly.pdbx_strand_id
1 'polypeptide(L)'
;MKQFSNRYIFIFSATMVVAVAALLSLAATLLQPAQARNLEIEKKKNMLESINVSTTRETTEKLYDKYIKEGFVINSKGEPVDGV
;
A
#
# COMPACT_ATOMS: atom_id res chain seq x y z
N MET A 1 -19.89 -28.98 -34.59
CA MET A 1 -19.04 -28.37 -33.53
C MET A 1 -17.87 -27.68 -34.20
N LYS A 2 -17.63 -26.39 -33.93
CA LYS A 2 -16.48 -25.66 -34.52
C LYS A 2 -15.20 -26.19 -33.87
N GLN A 3 -14.35 -26.87 -34.64
CA GLN A 3 -13.01 -27.23 -34.18
C GLN A 3 -12.09 -26.04 -34.41
N PHE A 4 -11.73 -25.34 -33.35
CA PHE A 4 -10.69 -24.32 -33.40
C PHE A 4 -9.33 -25.03 -33.43
N SER A 5 -8.44 -24.59 -34.32
CA SER A 5 -7.08 -25.11 -34.36
C SER A 5 -6.39 -24.87 -33.01
N ASN A 6 -5.74 -25.89 -32.45
CA ASN A 6 -4.98 -25.76 -31.20
C ASN A 6 -3.98 -24.59 -31.26
N ARG A 7 -3.34 -24.38 -32.42
CA ARG A 7 -2.43 -23.25 -32.64
C ARG A 7 -3.12 -21.89 -32.44
N TYR A 8 -4.36 -21.75 -32.93
CA TYR A 8 -5.15 -20.53 -32.73
C TYR A 8 -5.44 -20.31 -31.25
N ILE A 9 -5.84 -21.35 -30.52
CA ILE A 9 -6.16 -21.28 -29.08
C ILE A 9 -4.93 -20.84 -28.29
N PHE A 10 -3.75 -21.41 -28.57
CA PHE A 10 -2.51 -21.06 -27.88
C PHE A 10 -2.11 -19.59 -28.09
N ILE A 11 -2.15 -19.09 -29.33
CA ILE A 11 -1.79 -17.69 -29.62
C ILE A 11 -2.80 -16.71 -29.02
N PHE A 12 -4.09 -17.04 -29.14
CA PHE A 12 -5.17 -16.22 -28.61
C PHE A 12 -5.07 -16.10 -27.08
N SER A 13 -4.94 -17.23 -26.39
CA SER A 13 -4.83 -17.25 -24.92
C SER A 13 -3.56 -16.55 -24.43
N ALA A 14 -2.42 -16.75 -25.10
CA ALA A 14 -1.17 -16.04 -24.77
C ALA A 14 -1.34 -14.51 -24.87
N THR A 15 -1.92 -14.02 -25.97
CA THR A 15 -2.18 -12.59 -26.16
C THR A 15 -3.15 -12.05 -25.09
N MET A 16 -4.20 -12.81 -24.78
CA MET A 16 -5.18 -12.42 -23.77
C MET A 16 -4.55 -12.30 -22.37
N VAL A 17 -3.67 -13.24 -21.99
CA VAL A 17 -2.95 -13.18 -20.71
C VAL A 17 -2.06 -11.94 -20.64
N VAL A 18 -1.29 -11.66 -21.70
CA VAL A 18 -0.42 -10.46 -21.73
C VAL A 18 -1.25 -9.18 -21.63
N ALA A 19 -2.38 -9.10 -22.34
CA ALA A 19 -3.27 -7.94 -22.28
C ALA A 19 -3.84 -7.72 -20.87
N VAL A 20 -4.36 -8.78 -20.24
CA VAL A 20 -4.91 -8.69 -18.87
C VAL A 20 -3.83 -8.34 -17.86
N ALA A 21 -2.64 -8.94 -17.96
CA ALA A 21 -1.52 -8.66 -17.08
C ALA A 21 -1.07 -7.19 -17.17
N ALA A 22 -0.98 -6.64 -18.39
CA ALA A 22 -0.64 -5.25 -18.59
C ALA A 22 -1.67 -4.30 -17.95
N LEU A 23 -2.97 -4.57 -18.15
CA LEU A 23 -4.05 -3.77 -17.55
C LEU A 23 -4.03 -3.82 -16.02
N LEU A 24 -3.91 -5.01 -15.43
CA LEU A 24 -3.84 -5.16 -13.97
C LEU A 24 -2.58 -4.50 -13.39
N SER A 25 -1.44 -4.64 -14.05
CA SER A 25 -0.18 -4.02 -13.61
C SER A 25 -0.27 -2.49 -13.61
N LEU A 26 -0.85 -1.90 -14.66
CA LEU A 26 -1.05 -0.46 -14.74
C LEU A 26 -2.03 0.03 -13.67
N ALA A 27 -3.17 -0.66 -13.51
CA ALA A 27 -4.15 -0.31 -12.48
C ALA A 27 -3.54 -0.37 -11.07
N ALA A 28 -2.78 -1.42 -10.75
CA ALA A 28 -2.10 -1.56 -9.47
C ALA A 28 -1.11 -0.42 -9.23
N THR A 29 -0.26 -0.11 -10.22
CA THR A 29 0.78 0.92 -10.10
C THR A 29 0.17 2.31 -9.89
N LEU A 30 -0.92 2.63 -10.60
CA LEU A 30 -1.58 3.93 -10.48
C LEU A 30 -2.33 4.11 -9.16
N LEU A 31 -2.92 3.05 -8.62
CA LEU A 31 -3.67 3.11 -7.36
C LEU A 31 -2.78 2.98 -6.12
N GLN A 32 -1.62 2.34 -6.23
CA GLN A 32 -0.65 2.14 -5.13
C GLN A 32 -0.33 3.43 -4.34
N PRO A 33 -0.04 4.60 -4.94
CA PRO A 33 0.27 5.81 -4.17
C PRO A 33 -0.90 6.28 -3.30
N ALA A 34 -2.12 6.25 -3.84
CA ALA A 34 -3.31 6.66 -3.09
C ALA A 34 -3.63 5.67 -1.95
N GLN A 35 -3.44 4.38 -2.18
CA GLN A 35 -3.60 3.35 -1.14
C GLN A 35 -2.55 3.50 -0.03
N ALA A 36 -1.28 3.69 -0.39
CA ALA A 36 -0.19 3.89 0.56
C ALA A 36 -0.44 5.13 1.44
N ARG A 37 -0.92 6.22 0.83
CA ARG A 37 -1.28 7.44 1.54
C ARG A 37 -2.41 7.23 2.55
N ASN A 38 -3.45 6.50 2.16
CA ASN A 38 -4.56 6.19 3.05
C ASN A 38 -4.12 5.30 4.23
N LEU A 39 -3.26 4.31 3.97
CA LEU A 39 -2.69 3.44 4.98
C LEU A 39 -1.80 4.21 5.96
N GLU A 40 -1.00 5.15 5.47
CA GLU A 40 -0.16 6.03 6.29
C GLU A 40 -1.02 6.88 7.25
N ILE A 41 -2.08 7.52 6.73
CA ILE A 41 -3.00 8.32 7.55
C ILE A 41 -3.71 7.46 8.59
N GLU A 42 -4.14 6.25 8.22
CA GLU A 42 -4.76 5.32 9.16
C GLU A 42 -3.80 4.89 10.27
N LYS A 43 -2.53 4.61 9.93
CA LYS A 43 -1.48 4.30 10.91
C LYS A 43 -1.25 5.46 11.89
N LYS A 44 -1.16 6.69 11.39
CA LYS A 44 -1.03 7.90 12.23
C LYS A 44 -2.24 8.07 13.16
N LYS A 45 -3.45 7.87 12.63
CA LYS A 45 -4.70 7.93 13.39
C LYS A 45 -4.72 6.89 14.51
N ASN A 46 -4.35 5.65 14.22
CA ASN A 46 -4.33 4.56 15.21
C ASN A 46 -3.31 4.85 16.34
N MET A 47 -2.17 5.47 16.03
CA MET A 47 -1.22 5.93 17.06
C MET A 47 -1.82 7.02 17.95
N LEU A 48 -2.53 8.00 17.39
CA LEU A 48 -3.20 9.05 18.15
C LEU A 48 -4.35 8.50 19.01
N GLU A 49 -5.13 7.56 18.47
CA GLU A 49 -6.18 6.87 19.22
C GLU A 49 -5.62 6.10 20.42
N SER A 50 -4.42 5.51 20.31
CA SER A 50 -3.77 4.80 21.42
C SER A 50 -3.42 5.71 22.61
N ILE A 51 -3.24 7.01 22.38
CA ILE A 51 -3.05 8.03 23.42
C ILE A 51 -4.34 8.79 23.74
N ASN A 52 -5.51 8.25 23.37
CA ASN A 52 -6.84 8.84 23.55
C ASN A 52 -7.06 10.18 22.83
N VAL A 53 -6.33 10.44 21.74
CA VAL A 53 -6.54 11.61 20.87
C VAL A 53 -7.38 11.19 19.66
N SER A 54 -8.66 11.56 19.65
CA SER A 54 -9.55 11.30 18.52
C SER A 54 -9.27 12.27 17.37
N THR A 55 -9.16 11.74 16.14
CA THR A 55 -8.87 12.53 14.94
C THR A 55 -9.70 12.08 13.74
N THR A 56 -9.83 12.96 12.76
CA THR A 56 -10.39 12.66 11.43
C THR A 56 -9.26 12.65 10.40
N ARG A 57 -9.49 12.08 9.20
CA ARG A 57 -8.46 12.02 8.14
C ARG A 57 -7.78 13.36 7.85
N GLU A 58 -8.53 14.46 7.92
CA GLU A 58 -8.08 15.81 7.61
C GLU A 58 -7.27 16.45 8.75
N THR A 59 -7.51 16.00 9.99
CA THR A 59 -6.87 16.53 11.20
C THR A 59 -5.73 15.64 11.72
N THR A 60 -5.70 14.37 11.32
CA THR A 60 -4.72 13.38 11.75
C THR A 60 -3.28 13.87 11.58
N GLU A 61 -2.91 14.43 10.44
CA GLU A 61 -1.51 14.84 10.21
C GLU A 61 -1.07 15.95 11.15
N LYS A 62 -1.88 17.00 11.27
CA LYS A 62 -1.58 18.13 12.14
C LYS A 62 -1.48 17.72 13.61
N LEU A 63 -2.34 16.80 14.05
CA LEU A 63 -2.32 16.29 15.42
C LEU A 63 -1.16 15.31 15.62
N TYR A 64 -0.83 14.50 14.63
CA TYR A 64 0.33 13.61 14.66
C TYR A 64 1.61 14.39 14.90
N ASP A 65 1.87 15.43 14.11
CA ASP A 65 3.08 16.27 14.23
C ASP A 65 3.12 17.03 15.57
N LYS A 66 1.97 17.27 16.19
CA LYS A 66 1.87 17.93 17.49
C LYS A 66 2.24 16.99 18.65
N TYR A 67 1.77 15.74 18.60
CA TYR A 67 1.88 14.79 19.71
C TYR A 67 3.04 13.79 19.58
N ILE A 68 3.40 13.40 18.35
CA ILE A 68 4.46 12.45 18.06
C ILE A 68 5.65 13.21 17.46
N LYS A 69 6.67 13.43 18.28
CA LYS A 69 7.83 14.27 17.91
C LYS A 69 9.06 13.47 17.50
N GLU A 70 9.22 12.27 18.06
CA GLU A 70 10.39 11.43 17.86
C GLU A 70 9.96 9.97 17.70
N GLY A 71 10.64 9.26 16.80
CA GLY A 71 10.48 7.83 16.61
C GLY A 71 11.85 7.22 16.44
N PHE A 72 12.18 6.22 17.26
CA PHE A 72 13.46 5.54 17.24
C PHE A 72 13.22 4.03 17.42
N VAL A 73 14.07 3.23 16.79
CA VAL A 73 14.07 1.78 16.95
C VAL A 73 15.12 1.45 18.01
N ILE A 74 14.74 0.64 19.01
CA ILE A 74 15.67 0.16 20.02
C ILE A 74 16.04 -1.30 19.75
N ASN A 75 17.30 -1.66 19.99
CA ASN A 75 17.71 -3.06 20.00
C ASN A 75 17.29 -3.75 21.33
N SER A 76 17.50 -5.06 21.44
CA SER A 76 17.21 -5.83 22.66
C SER A 76 18.00 -5.39 23.90
N LYS A 77 19.00 -4.52 23.75
CA LYS A 77 19.80 -3.93 24.83
C LYS A 77 19.33 -2.52 25.21
N GLY A 78 18.29 -2.00 24.55
CA GLY A 78 17.75 -0.66 24.79
C GLY A 78 18.52 0.47 24.12
N GLU A 79 19.45 0.17 23.21
CA GLU A 79 20.22 1.18 22.48
C GLU A 79 19.47 1.56 21.18
N PRO A 80 19.41 2.85 20.83
CA PRO A 80 18.84 3.29 19.57
C PRO A 80 19.69 2.77 18.39
N VAL A 81 19.02 2.29 17.35
CA VAL A 81 19.66 1.81 16.12
C VAL A 81 19.17 2.65 14.95
N ASP A 82 20.12 3.24 14.22
CA ASP A 82 19.86 3.93 12.96
C ASP A 82 19.94 2.94 11.79
N GLY A 83 18.94 2.94 10.91
CA GLY A 83 19.00 2.24 9.62
C GLY A 83 18.36 0.85 9.55
N VAL A 84 17.34 0.58 10.37
CA VAL A 84 16.46 -0.60 10.22
C VAL A 84 15.15 -0.20 9.58
#